data_AF-A0A258IN25-F1
#
_entry.id   AF-A0A258IN25-F1
#
_cell.length_a   1.000
_cell.length_b   1.000
_cell.length_c   1.000
_cell.angle_alpha   90.00
_cell.angle_beta   90.00
_cell.angle_gamma   90.00
#
_symmetry.space_group_name_H-M   'P 1'
#
loop_
_entity.id
_entity.type
_entity.pdbx_description
1 polymer ?
#
loop_
_entity_poly.entity_id
_entity_poly.type
_entity_poly.pdbx_seq_one_letter_code
_entity_poly.pdbx_strand_id
1 'polypeptide(L)'
;MNTLLTALRTRLKTVPLLGPVFTRVSGLERTTLAIVGLTAATLYFFLALAGEVMEGETRGLDEAILLALRNPADTSDPLGPPWLEESMRDLTALGGTTVLVLVTLAVIAYLLLVRRRLTALMVLGSIAGGAVLSSTVKILFDRPRPDLVPHGMAVYSASFPSGHSMMSAVLYLTLGALLARAQVRQRVKVYLLGLAAFVTVVVGLSRLYLGVHWPTDVLGGWALGAAWAAICWLVMLWLQTRGEMEPEAPTPAETGEVDV
;
A
#
# COMPACT_ATOMS: atom_id res chain seq x y z
N MET A 1 10.94 6.01 47.19
CA MET A 1 11.15 5.64 45.77
C MET A 1 10.85 6.78 44.78
N ASN A 2 9.90 7.71 45.06
CA ASN A 2 9.52 8.77 44.12
C ASN A 2 10.42 10.02 44.08
N THR A 3 11.15 10.33 45.15
CA THR A 3 11.93 11.59 45.22
C THR A 3 13.21 11.54 44.38
N LEU A 4 13.89 10.39 44.33
CA LEU A 4 15.09 10.15 43.51
C LEU A 4 14.78 10.17 42.01
N LEU A 5 13.68 9.53 41.59
CA LEU A 5 13.22 9.54 40.20
C LEU A 5 12.83 10.95 39.73
N THR A 6 12.26 11.76 40.63
CA THR A 6 11.89 13.15 40.34
C THR A 6 13.12 14.05 40.24
N ALA A 7 14.10 13.87 41.14
CA ALA A 7 15.37 14.59 41.08
C ALA A 7 16.20 14.22 39.82
N LEU A 8 16.18 12.94 39.41
CA LEU A 8 16.85 12.46 38.20
C LEU A 8 16.21 13.03 36.93
N ARG A 9 14.87 13.06 36.86
CA ARG A 9 14.12 13.69 35.76
C ARG A 9 14.41 15.18 35.63
N THR A 10 14.62 15.87 36.75
CA THR A 10 14.88 17.31 36.75
C THR A 10 16.31 17.62 36.32
N ARG A 11 17.30 16.78 36.70
CA ARG A 11 18.69 16.92 36.24
C ARG A 11 18.93 16.52 34.78
N LEU A 12 18.15 15.59 34.24
CA LEU A 12 18.23 15.22 32.82
C LEU A 12 17.71 16.32 31.89
N LYS A 13 16.79 17.17 32.36
CA LYS A 13 16.31 18.36 31.62
C LYS A 13 17.31 19.53 31.59
N THR A 14 18.31 19.52 32.48
CA THR A 14 19.35 20.56 32.52
C THR A 14 20.57 20.24 31.66
N VAL A 15 20.57 19.11 30.92
CA VAL A 15 21.63 18.80 29.95
C VAL A 15 21.34 19.55 28.64
N PRO A 16 22.13 20.58 28.29
CA PRO A 16 21.79 21.55 27.24
C PRO A 16 21.85 20.99 25.81
N LEU A 17 22.26 19.73 25.63
CA LEU A 17 22.40 19.07 24.33
C LEU A 17 21.24 18.11 23.98
N LEU A 18 20.36 17.77 24.91
CA LEU A 18 19.28 16.78 24.66
C LEU A 18 17.86 17.33 24.85
N GLY A 19 17.71 18.48 25.50
CA GLY A 19 16.43 19.18 25.64
C GLY A 19 15.76 19.55 24.30
N PRO A 20 16.47 20.12 23.31
CA PRO A 20 15.83 20.62 22.09
C PRO A 20 15.42 19.55 21.08
N VAL A 21 15.92 18.32 21.21
CA VAL A 21 15.66 17.23 20.24
C VAL A 21 14.35 16.50 20.58
N PHE A 22 14.00 16.38 21.87
CA PHE A 22 12.81 15.66 22.30
C PHE A 22 11.57 16.55 22.51
N THR A 23 11.73 17.85 22.75
CA THR A 23 10.58 18.75 23.02
C THR A 23 10.07 19.48 21.78
N ARG A 24 10.65 19.24 20.60
CA ARG A 24 10.29 19.93 19.35
C ARG A 24 9.56 19.07 18.32
N VAL A 25 9.23 17.82 18.65
CA VAL A 25 8.50 16.97 17.71
C VAL A 25 7.01 17.32 17.74
N SER A 26 6.64 18.29 16.90
CA SER A 26 5.26 18.62 16.56
C SER A 26 4.50 17.34 16.14
N GLY A 27 3.17 17.31 16.28
CA GLY A 27 2.37 16.12 15.92
C GLY A 27 2.57 15.66 14.46
N LEU A 28 2.91 16.60 13.57
CA LEU A 28 3.24 16.37 12.17
C LEU A 28 4.57 15.61 12.02
N GLU A 29 5.59 15.96 12.81
CA GLU A 29 6.89 15.28 12.79
C GLU A 29 6.78 13.83 13.30
N ARG A 30 5.94 13.56 14.32
CA ARG A 30 5.71 12.18 14.81
C ARG A 30 5.03 11.31 13.76
N THR A 31 4.00 11.84 13.10
CA THR A 31 3.30 11.12 12.03
C THR A 31 4.22 10.85 10.84
N THR A 32 5.05 11.84 10.48
CA THR A 32 6.02 11.69 9.38
C THR A 32 7.08 10.63 9.72
N LEU A 33 7.64 10.67 10.93
CA LEU A 33 8.60 9.66 11.39
C LEU A 33 7.98 8.26 11.45
N ALA A 34 6.70 8.15 11.86
CA ALA A 34 5.99 6.88 11.85
C ALA A 34 5.80 6.34 10.44
N ILE A 35 5.43 7.18 9.47
CA ILE A 35 5.30 6.77 8.06
C ILE A 35 6.65 6.33 7.50
N VAL A 36 7.73 7.08 7.77
CA VAL A 36 9.10 6.72 7.36
C VAL A 36 9.52 5.38 7.96
N GLY A 37 9.32 5.20 9.28
CA GLY A 37 9.65 3.96 9.97
C GLY A 37 8.86 2.75 9.43
N LEU A 38 7.55 2.92 9.21
CA LEU A 38 6.69 1.88 8.64
C LEU A 38 7.10 1.55 7.19
N THR A 39 7.44 2.56 6.39
CA THR A 39 7.92 2.37 5.02
C THR A 39 9.22 1.59 5.00
N ALA A 40 10.18 1.94 5.87
CA ALA A 40 11.45 1.23 6.00
C ALA A 40 11.25 -0.22 6.45
N ALA A 41 10.38 -0.44 7.44
CA ALA A 41 10.03 -1.79 7.90
C ALA A 41 9.37 -2.63 6.79
N THR A 42 8.49 -2.02 6.01
CA THR A 42 7.80 -2.69 4.89
C THR A 42 8.76 -3.03 3.75
N LEU A 43 9.70 -2.14 3.43
CA LEU A 43 10.77 -2.42 2.47
C LEU A 43 11.71 -3.52 2.96
N TYR A 44 12.09 -3.49 4.24
CA TYR A 44 12.90 -4.55 4.85
C TYR A 44 12.17 -5.89 4.78
N PHE A 45 10.88 -5.93 5.13
CA PHE A 45 10.05 -7.12 4.98
C PHE A 45 10.02 -7.63 3.54
N PHE A 46 9.84 -6.74 2.55
CA PHE A 46 9.89 -7.12 1.13
C PHE A 46 11.24 -7.75 0.76
N LEU A 47 12.35 -7.13 1.16
CA LEU A 47 13.70 -7.63 0.85
C LEU A 47 13.98 -8.98 1.52
N ALA A 48 13.60 -9.14 2.79
CA ALA A 48 13.71 -10.40 3.51
C ALA A 48 12.88 -11.48 2.81
N LEU A 49 11.60 -11.22 2.55
CA LEU A 49 10.72 -12.13 1.83
C LEU A 49 11.27 -12.51 0.45
N ALA A 50 11.84 -11.54 -0.27
CA ALA A 50 12.42 -11.78 -1.58
C ALA A 50 13.65 -12.71 -1.51
N GLY A 51 14.47 -12.59 -0.45
CA GLY A 51 15.57 -13.52 -0.18
C GLY A 51 15.06 -14.95 0.02
N GLU A 52 14.11 -15.13 0.93
CA GLU A 52 13.47 -16.41 1.25
C GLU A 52 12.79 -17.07 0.02
N VAL A 53 12.21 -16.24 -0.86
CA VAL A 53 11.60 -16.69 -2.12
C VAL A 53 12.67 -17.16 -3.12
N MET A 54 13.81 -16.48 -3.19
CA MET A 54 14.91 -16.85 -4.09
C MET A 54 15.67 -18.08 -3.60
N GLU A 55 15.77 -18.27 -2.29
CA GLU A 55 16.35 -19.46 -1.68
C GLU A 55 15.40 -20.67 -1.77
N GLY A 56 14.11 -20.43 -2.03
CA GLY A 56 13.10 -21.47 -2.20
C GLY A 56 12.52 -22.01 -0.89
N GLU A 57 12.89 -21.43 0.25
CA GLU A 57 12.44 -21.85 1.59
C GLU A 57 10.93 -21.65 1.78
N THR A 58 10.35 -20.69 1.06
CA THR A 58 8.91 -20.38 1.10
C THR A 58 8.04 -21.37 0.35
N ARG A 59 8.61 -22.27 -0.46
CA ARG A 59 7.84 -23.14 -1.37
C ARG A 59 6.82 -24.01 -0.63
N GLY A 60 7.20 -24.63 0.48
CA GLY A 60 6.27 -25.47 1.26
C GLY A 60 5.04 -24.70 1.78
N LEU A 61 5.25 -23.46 2.25
CA LEU A 61 4.16 -22.58 2.68
C LEU A 61 3.26 -22.16 1.50
N ASP A 62 3.89 -21.78 0.40
CA ASP A 62 3.21 -21.33 -0.82
C ASP A 62 2.30 -22.41 -1.40
N GLU A 63 2.80 -23.64 -1.51
CA GLU A 63 2.05 -24.81 -1.98
C GLU A 63 0.93 -25.17 -1.01
N ALA A 64 1.20 -25.19 0.31
CA ALA A 64 0.20 -25.53 1.31
C ALA A 64 -1.01 -24.58 1.30
N ILE A 65 -0.78 -23.27 1.22
CA ILE A 65 -1.87 -22.28 1.17
C ILE A 65 -2.64 -22.40 -0.15
N LEU A 66 -1.96 -22.58 -1.27
CA LEU A 66 -2.62 -22.68 -2.58
C LEU A 66 -3.48 -23.94 -2.67
N LEU A 67 -2.98 -25.08 -2.21
CA LEU A 67 -3.73 -26.34 -2.15
C LEU A 67 -4.87 -26.29 -1.13
N ALA A 68 -4.75 -25.52 -0.05
CA ALA A 68 -5.84 -25.30 0.90
C ALA A 68 -7.06 -24.58 0.28
N LEU A 69 -6.90 -23.94 -0.89
CA LEU A 69 -7.98 -23.32 -1.66
C LEU A 69 -8.55 -24.25 -2.74
N ARG A 70 -8.17 -25.54 -2.74
CA ARG A 70 -8.58 -26.54 -3.73
C ARG A 70 -9.28 -27.71 -3.10
N ASN A 71 -10.12 -28.36 -3.89
CA ASN A 71 -10.68 -29.64 -3.54
C ASN A 71 -9.56 -30.71 -3.45
N PRO A 72 -9.37 -31.41 -2.31
CA PRO A 72 -8.32 -32.42 -2.18
C PRO A 72 -8.45 -33.60 -3.16
N ALA A 73 -9.66 -33.85 -3.69
CA ALA A 73 -9.90 -34.90 -4.68
C ALA A 73 -9.64 -34.44 -6.13
N ASP A 74 -9.67 -33.13 -6.38
CA ASP A 74 -9.45 -32.53 -7.71
C ASP A 74 -8.86 -31.12 -7.56
N THR A 75 -7.55 -30.98 -7.77
CA THR A 75 -6.87 -29.68 -7.62
C THR A 75 -7.23 -28.66 -8.70
N SER A 76 -7.97 -29.07 -9.74
CA SER A 76 -8.50 -28.15 -10.74
C SER A 76 -9.76 -27.41 -10.26
N ASP A 77 -10.43 -27.93 -9.23
CA ASP A 77 -11.66 -27.41 -8.67
C ASP A 77 -11.37 -26.48 -7.46
N PRO A 78 -11.55 -25.16 -7.58
CA PRO A 78 -11.41 -24.24 -6.46
C PRO A 78 -12.55 -24.40 -5.44
N LEU A 79 -12.24 -24.30 -4.15
CA LEU A 79 -13.25 -24.45 -3.10
C LEU A 79 -14.29 -23.33 -3.16
N GLY A 80 -15.55 -23.71 -3.36
CA GLY A 80 -16.69 -22.82 -3.22
C GLY A 80 -17.77 -23.05 -4.28
N PRO A 81 -18.90 -22.35 -4.16
CA PRO A 81 -19.93 -22.37 -5.19
C PRO A 81 -19.47 -21.62 -6.46
N PRO A 82 -20.04 -21.91 -7.65
CA PRO A 82 -19.59 -21.32 -8.92
C PRO A 82 -19.59 -19.78 -8.95
N TRP A 83 -20.55 -19.14 -8.29
CA TRP A 83 -20.63 -17.67 -8.23
C TRP A 83 -19.42 -17.04 -7.52
N LEU A 84 -18.73 -17.79 -6.63
CA LEU A 84 -17.55 -17.30 -5.95
C LEU A 84 -16.39 -17.16 -6.93
N GLU A 85 -16.24 -18.11 -7.86
CA GLU A 85 -15.20 -18.03 -8.88
C GLU A 85 -15.42 -16.85 -9.83
N GLU A 86 -16.66 -16.64 -10.28
CA GLU A 86 -17.03 -15.46 -11.08
C GLU A 86 -16.73 -14.16 -10.31
N SER A 87 -17.14 -14.10 -9.05
CA SER A 87 -16.86 -12.94 -8.18
C SER A 87 -15.35 -12.68 -8.05
N MET A 88 -14.52 -13.72 -7.94
CA MET A 88 -13.06 -13.56 -7.86
C MET A 88 -12.46 -13.05 -9.18
N ARG A 89 -13.04 -13.41 -10.34
CA ARG A 89 -12.65 -12.85 -11.64
C ARG A 89 -13.01 -11.36 -11.74
N ASP A 90 -14.18 -10.97 -11.24
CA ASP A 90 -14.59 -9.56 -11.22
C ASP A 90 -13.74 -8.73 -10.25
N LEU A 91 -13.50 -9.26 -9.05
CA LEU A 91 -12.66 -8.62 -8.04
C LEU A 91 -11.21 -8.48 -8.52
N THR A 92 -10.66 -9.48 -9.20
CA THR A 92 -9.30 -9.32 -9.75
C THR A 92 -9.24 -8.28 -10.86
N ALA A 93 -10.33 -8.02 -11.58
CA ALA A 93 -10.34 -7.04 -12.67
C ALA A 93 -10.05 -5.62 -12.15
N LEU A 94 -10.37 -5.32 -10.89
CA LEU A 94 -10.00 -4.07 -10.21
C LEU A 94 -8.48 -3.83 -10.20
N GLY A 95 -7.68 -4.90 -10.09
CA GLY A 95 -6.22 -4.82 -10.22
C GLY A 95 -5.69 -4.97 -11.64
N GLY A 96 -6.56 -5.11 -12.63
CA GLY A 96 -6.20 -5.30 -14.02
C GLY A 96 -5.74 -4.01 -14.69
N THR A 97 -4.72 -4.09 -15.54
CA THR A 97 -4.11 -2.94 -16.22
C THR A 97 -5.14 -2.01 -16.87
N THR A 98 -6.15 -2.56 -17.54
CA THR A 98 -7.21 -1.77 -18.18
C THR A 98 -7.96 -0.89 -17.17
N VAL A 99 -8.44 -1.47 -16.07
CA VAL A 99 -9.18 -0.73 -15.04
C VAL A 99 -8.27 0.31 -14.38
N LEU A 100 -7.04 -0.08 -14.02
CA LEU A 100 -6.09 0.83 -13.40
C LEU A 100 -5.79 2.04 -14.31
N VAL A 101 -5.57 1.83 -15.62
CA VAL A 101 -5.34 2.91 -16.59
C VAL A 101 -6.56 3.81 -16.70
N LEU A 102 -7.76 3.24 -16.86
CA LEU A 102 -8.99 4.02 -16.98
C LEU A 102 -9.24 4.89 -15.74
N VAL A 103 -9.09 4.32 -14.55
CA VAL A 103 -9.22 5.05 -13.27
C VAL A 103 -8.16 6.15 -13.18
N THR A 104 -6.91 5.84 -13.53
CA THR A 104 -5.80 6.81 -13.51
C THR A 104 -6.08 7.99 -14.43
N LEU A 105 -6.49 7.73 -15.67
CA LEU A 105 -6.83 8.78 -16.64
C LEU A 105 -8.02 9.61 -16.18
N ALA A 106 -9.06 8.99 -15.62
CA ALA A 106 -10.21 9.70 -15.08
C ALA A 106 -9.83 10.63 -13.93
N VAL A 107 -8.99 10.16 -12.99
CA VAL A 107 -8.50 10.97 -11.87
C VAL A 107 -7.62 12.12 -12.36
N ILE A 108 -6.68 11.86 -13.28
CA ILE A 108 -5.83 12.90 -13.85
C ILE A 108 -6.69 13.95 -14.57
N ALA A 109 -7.64 13.53 -15.41
CA ALA A 109 -8.54 14.44 -16.10
C ALA A 109 -9.32 15.32 -15.11
N TYR A 110 -9.91 14.71 -14.07
CA TYR A 110 -10.58 15.44 -13.00
C TYR A 110 -9.66 16.48 -12.34
N LEU A 111 -8.46 16.08 -11.93
CA LEU A 111 -7.49 16.97 -11.27
C LEU A 111 -7.06 18.13 -12.18
N LEU A 112 -6.91 17.89 -13.49
CA LEU A 112 -6.62 18.93 -14.46
C LEU A 112 -7.79 19.90 -14.65
N LEU A 113 -9.04 19.41 -14.66
CA LEU A 113 -10.25 20.23 -14.73
C LEU A 113 -10.41 21.14 -13.51
N VAL A 114 -10.09 20.65 -12.31
CA VAL A 114 -10.06 21.46 -11.09
C VAL A 114 -8.74 22.23 -10.88
N ARG A 115 -7.88 22.28 -11.92
CA ARG A 115 -6.60 23.01 -11.97
C ARG A 115 -5.53 22.58 -10.97
N ARG A 116 -5.63 21.36 -10.41
CA ARG A 116 -4.67 20.74 -9.47
C ARG A 116 -3.53 20.04 -10.22
N ARG A 117 -2.82 20.77 -11.08
CA ARG A 117 -1.82 20.21 -12.02
C ARG A 117 -0.71 19.42 -11.33
N LEU A 118 -0.15 19.95 -10.23
CA LEU A 118 0.95 19.28 -9.54
C LEU A 118 0.49 18.00 -8.84
N THR A 119 -0.72 17.99 -8.26
CA THR A 119 -1.32 16.76 -7.71
C THR A 119 -1.55 15.73 -8.81
N ALA A 120 -2.01 16.15 -10.00
CA ALA A 120 -2.16 15.25 -11.15
C ALA A 120 -0.82 14.63 -11.57
N LEU A 121 0.25 15.43 -11.62
CA LEU A 121 1.61 14.94 -11.92
C LEU A 121 2.13 13.97 -10.85
N MET A 122 1.85 14.22 -9.57
CA MET A 122 2.25 13.31 -8.48
C MET A 122 1.51 11.98 -8.55
N VAL A 123 0.19 12.00 -8.82
CA VAL A 123 -0.61 10.78 -9.03
C VAL A 123 -0.09 10.00 -10.22
N LEU A 124 0.15 10.67 -11.36
CA LEU A 124 0.72 10.06 -12.55
C LEU A 124 2.10 9.45 -12.26
N GLY A 125 2.99 10.21 -11.61
CA GLY A 125 4.33 9.77 -11.25
C GLY A 125 4.33 8.57 -10.31
N SER A 126 3.41 8.55 -9.34
CA SER A 126 3.25 7.41 -8.42
C SER A 126 2.85 6.13 -9.18
N ILE A 127 1.82 6.22 -10.03
CA ILE A 127 1.28 5.06 -10.73
C ILE A 127 2.21 4.60 -11.86
N ALA A 128 2.71 5.52 -12.68
CA ALA A 128 3.65 5.18 -13.76
C ALA A 128 4.98 4.68 -13.19
N GLY A 129 5.52 5.32 -12.16
CA GLY A 129 6.73 4.87 -11.47
C GLY A 129 6.54 3.50 -10.81
N GLY A 130 5.37 3.24 -10.22
CA GLY A 130 5.02 1.93 -9.66
C GLY A 130 4.97 0.84 -10.73
N ALA A 131 4.44 1.14 -11.91
CA ALA A 131 4.39 0.20 -13.04
C ALA A 131 5.78 -0.13 -13.57
N VAL A 132 6.66 0.87 -13.70
CA VAL A 132 8.07 0.68 -14.07
C VAL A 132 8.76 -0.18 -13.01
N LEU A 133 8.64 0.18 -11.73
CA LEU A 133 9.23 -0.58 -10.63
C LEU A 133 8.75 -2.04 -10.62
N SER A 134 7.45 -2.28 -10.77
CA SER A 134 6.87 -3.62 -10.84
C SER A 134 7.48 -4.44 -11.98
N SER A 135 7.62 -3.83 -13.15
CA SER A 135 8.19 -4.49 -14.33
C SER A 135 9.68 -4.80 -14.15
N THR A 136 10.45 -3.84 -13.62
CA THR A 136 11.89 -4.02 -13.35
C THR A 136 12.14 -5.13 -12.34
N VAL A 137 11.40 -5.14 -11.24
CA VAL A 137 11.55 -6.18 -10.21
C VAL A 137 11.17 -7.55 -10.78
N LYS A 138 10.10 -7.65 -11.58
CA LYS A 138 9.75 -8.91 -12.24
C LYS A 138 10.85 -9.46 -13.14
N ILE A 139 11.50 -8.59 -13.92
CA ILE A 139 12.61 -8.98 -14.79
C ILE A 139 13.82 -9.44 -13.96
N LEU A 140 14.06 -8.80 -12.81
CA LEU A 140 15.19 -9.12 -11.95
C LEU A 140 15.05 -10.48 -11.26
N PHE A 141 13.84 -10.82 -10.79
CA PHE A 141 13.59 -12.05 -10.04
C PHE A 141 13.20 -13.25 -10.92
N ASP A 142 12.57 -13.01 -12.08
CA ASP A 142 12.16 -14.03 -13.07
C ASP A 142 11.54 -15.32 -12.49
N ARG A 143 10.75 -15.17 -11.43
CA ARG A 143 10.18 -16.33 -10.71
C ARG A 143 9.09 -17.01 -11.55
N PRO A 144 9.11 -18.35 -11.69
CA PRO A 144 8.02 -19.09 -12.34
C PRO A 144 6.71 -19.03 -11.54
N ARG A 145 5.59 -19.11 -12.26
CA ARG A 145 4.23 -19.12 -11.68
C ARG A 145 3.88 -20.50 -11.09
N PRO A 146 2.85 -20.59 -10.23
CA PRO A 146 2.32 -21.88 -9.79
C PRO A 146 1.86 -22.74 -10.96
N ASP A 147 2.33 -23.98 -11.01
CA ASP A 147 1.96 -25.01 -11.98
C ASP A 147 1.14 -26.15 -11.35
N LEU A 148 0.88 -26.08 -10.04
CA LEU A 148 0.10 -27.05 -9.28
C LEU A 148 -1.39 -27.11 -9.65
N VAL A 149 -1.92 -26.00 -10.17
CA VAL A 149 -3.34 -25.83 -10.50
C VAL A 149 -3.49 -25.13 -11.85
N PRO A 150 -4.58 -25.40 -12.59
CA PRO A 150 -4.89 -24.64 -13.78
C PRO A 150 -5.05 -23.14 -13.44
N HIS A 151 -4.58 -22.28 -14.35
CA HIS A 151 -4.72 -20.84 -14.19
C HIS A 151 -6.15 -20.43 -14.55
N GLY A 152 -6.85 -19.76 -13.63
CA GLY A 152 -8.22 -19.24 -13.87
C GLY A 152 -8.30 -18.06 -14.84
N MET A 153 -7.17 -17.60 -15.38
CA MET A 153 -7.06 -16.53 -16.38
C MET A 153 -5.69 -16.51 -17.06
N ALA A 154 -5.61 -15.91 -18.25
CA ALA A 154 -4.36 -15.78 -19.00
C ALA A 154 -3.33 -14.87 -18.31
N VAL A 155 -2.05 -15.24 -18.40
CA VAL A 155 -0.90 -14.55 -17.80
C VAL A 155 0.29 -14.54 -18.76
N TYR A 156 1.07 -13.44 -18.76
CA TYR A 156 2.11 -13.18 -19.78
C TYR A 156 3.45 -12.71 -19.21
N SER A 157 3.63 -12.74 -17.88
CA SER A 157 4.84 -12.25 -17.21
C SER A 157 5.24 -13.15 -16.05
N ALA A 158 6.48 -12.97 -15.55
CA ALA A 158 6.98 -13.55 -14.30
C ALA A 158 6.03 -13.34 -13.09
N SER A 159 6.19 -14.20 -12.09
CA SER A 159 5.29 -14.30 -10.94
C SER A 159 5.58 -13.29 -9.84
N PHE A 160 6.85 -13.16 -9.43
CA PHE A 160 7.23 -12.33 -8.29
C PHE A 160 7.69 -10.92 -8.69
N PRO A 161 7.21 -9.87 -8.01
CA PRO A 161 6.03 -9.83 -7.16
C PRO A 161 4.75 -9.81 -8.01
N SER A 162 3.60 -10.06 -7.36
CA SER A 162 2.30 -10.00 -8.01
C SER A 162 1.98 -8.57 -8.46
N GLY A 163 1.90 -8.38 -9.79
CA GLY A 163 1.62 -7.07 -10.39
C GLY A 163 0.24 -6.51 -10.05
N HIS A 164 -0.81 -7.36 -10.00
CA HIS A 164 -2.15 -6.92 -9.59
C HIS A 164 -2.15 -6.44 -8.14
N SER A 165 -1.48 -7.18 -7.24
CA SER A 165 -1.38 -6.84 -5.82
C SER A 165 -0.60 -5.54 -5.61
N MET A 166 0.56 -5.43 -6.27
CA MET A 166 1.41 -4.23 -6.20
C MET A 166 0.72 -3.00 -6.76
N MET A 167 0.20 -3.06 -7.98
CA MET A 167 -0.39 -1.88 -8.62
C MET A 167 -1.72 -1.48 -8.00
N SER A 168 -2.48 -2.42 -7.43
CA SER A 168 -3.66 -2.09 -6.62
C SER A 168 -3.28 -1.39 -5.32
N ALA A 169 -2.20 -1.81 -4.65
CA ALA A 169 -1.67 -1.09 -3.49
C ALA A 169 -1.25 0.33 -3.88
N VAL A 170 -0.49 0.48 -4.98
CA VAL A 170 -0.06 1.80 -5.47
C VAL A 170 -1.25 2.70 -5.79
N LEU A 171 -2.20 2.25 -6.61
CA LEU A 171 -3.34 3.06 -7.02
C LEU A 171 -4.27 3.37 -5.84
N TYR A 172 -4.83 2.35 -5.19
CA TYR A 172 -5.91 2.56 -4.23
C TYR A 172 -5.43 3.24 -2.96
N LEU A 173 -4.23 2.94 -2.45
CA LEU A 173 -3.70 3.63 -1.27
C LEU A 173 -3.36 5.09 -1.59
N THR A 174 -2.83 5.39 -2.79
CA THR A 174 -2.58 6.77 -3.23
C THR A 174 -3.87 7.57 -3.33
N LEU A 175 -4.91 7.00 -3.97
CA LEU A 175 -6.22 7.65 -4.07
C LEU A 175 -6.91 7.76 -2.71
N GLY A 176 -6.83 6.73 -1.88
CA GLY A 176 -7.36 6.73 -0.51
C GLY A 176 -6.73 7.82 0.34
N ALA A 177 -5.40 7.97 0.29
CA ALA A 177 -4.68 9.03 0.98
C ALA A 177 -5.05 10.42 0.46
N LEU A 178 -5.14 10.60 -0.87
CA LEU A 178 -5.54 11.85 -1.49
C LEU A 178 -6.96 12.27 -1.09
N LEU A 179 -7.90 11.32 -1.13
CA LEU A 179 -9.30 11.56 -0.75
C LEU A 179 -9.41 11.81 0.75
N ALA A 180 -8.74 11.03 1.60
CA ALA A 180 -8.75 11.23 3.05
C ALA A 180 -8.21 12.61 3.45
N ARG A 181 -7.15 13.09 2.78
CA ARG A 181 -6.59 14.43 3.01
C ARG A 181 -7.56 15.56 2.65
N ALA A 182 -8.46 15.34 1.70
CA ALA A 182 -9.49 16.31 1.34
C ALA A 182 -10.65 16.39 2.36
N GLN A 183 -10.70 15.50 3.36
CA GLN A 183 -11.77 15.46 4.35
C GLN A 183 -11.36 16.11 5.67
N VAL A 184 -12.30 16.78 6.32
CA VAL A 184 -12.11 17.33 7.68
C VAL A 184 -12.44 16.28 8.75
N ARG A 185 -13.46 15.45 8.50
CA ARG A 185 -14.00 14.48 9.46
C ARG A 185 -13.15 13.21 9.55
N GLN A 186 -12.60 12.92 10.73
CA GLN A 186 -11.72 11.76 10.96
C GLN A 186 -12.37 10.42 10.61
N ARG A 187 -13.68 10.25 10.87
CA ARG A 187 -14.40 9.01 10.52
C ARG A 187 -14.38 8.75 9.01
N VAL A 188 -14.47 9.79 8.18
CA VAL A 188 -14.42 9.68 6.72
C VAL A 188 -13.00 9.37 6.26
N LYS A 189 -11.97 9.97 6.88
CA LYS A 189 -10.56 9.62 6.60
C LYS A 189 -10.30 8.14 6.82
N VAL A 190 -10.72 7.60 7.98
CA VAL A 190 -10.57 6.18 8.33
C VAL A 190 -11.33 5.29 7.36
N TYR A 191 -12.56 5.66 7.01
CA TYR A 191 -13.35 4.91 6.03
C TYR A 191 -12.67 4.83 4.66
N LEU A 192 -12.18 5.96 4.13
CA LEU A 192 -11.54 6.01 2.81
C LEU A 192 -10.24 5.20 2.76
N LEU A 193 -9.41 5.31 3.80
CA LEU A 193 -8.19 4.50 3.91
C LEU A 193 -8.50 3.02 4.10
N GLY A 194 -9.50 2.69 4.91
CA GLY A 194 -9.97 1.32 5.12
C GLY A 194 -10.53 0.70 3.83
N LEU A 195 -11.30 1.46 3.05
CA LEU A 195 -11.83 1.02 1.76
C LEU A 195 -10.70 0.78 0.76
N ALA A 196 -9.73 1.70 0.66
CA ALA A 196 -8.57 1.53 -0.19
C ALA A 196 -7.79 0.25 0.17
N ALA A 197 -7.50 0.05 1.45
CA ALA A 197 -6.81 -1.15 1.94
C ALA A 197 -7.64 -2.43 1.67
N PHE A 198 -8.95 -2.38 1.88
CA PHE A 198 -9.85 -3.50 1.61
C PHE A 198 -9.80 -3.93 0.14
N VAL A 199 -9.93 -2.98 -0.79
CA VAL A 199 -9.86 -3.29 -2.23
C VAL A 199 -8.49 -3.86 -2.59
N THR A 200 -7.40 -3.28 -2.09
CA THR A 200 -6.04 -3.81 -2.30
C THR A 200 -5.91 -5.27 -1.82
N VAL A 201 -6.43 -5.60 -0.64
CA VAL A 201 -6.37 -6.95 -0.07
C VAL A 201 -7.23 -7.91 -0.87
N VAL A 202 -8.46 -7.54 -1.22
CA VAL A 202 -9.36 -8.43 -1.96
C VAL A 202 -8.82 -8.73 -3.36
N VAL A 203 -8.20 -7.75 -4.03
CA VAL A 203 -7.52 -8.00 -5.32
C VAL A 203 -6.42 -9.02 -5.15
N GLY A 204 -5.53 -8.90 -4.16
CA GLY A 204 -4.45 -9.87 -4.00
C GLY A 204 -4.95 -11.27 -3.64
N LEU A 205 -5.96 -11.38 -2.76
CA LEU A 205 -6.58 -12.66 -2.41
C LEU A 205 -7.23 -13.34 -3.62
N SER A 206 -7.87 -12.57 -4.52
CA SER A 206 -8.43 -13.11 -5.76
C SER A 206 -7.36 -13.77 -6.65
N ARG A 207 -6.10 -13.30 -6.59
CA ARG A 207 -4.98 -13.91 -7.33
C ARG A 207 -4.59 -15.27 -6.80
N LEU A 208 -4.69 -15.46 -5.48
CA LEU A 208 -4.45 -16.75 -4.85
C LEU A 208 -5.57 -17.72 -5.19
N TYR A 209 -6.82 -17.27 -5.07
CA TYR A 209 -7.99 -18.07 -5.41
C TYR A 209 -7.95 -18.57 -6.87
N LEU A 210 -7.62 -17.69 -7.82
CA LEU A 210 -7.50 -18.02 -9.24
C LEU A 210 -6.24 -18.82 -9.60
N GLY A 211 -5.37 -19.13 -8.62
CA GLY A 211 -4.22 -20.02 -8.80
C GLY A 211 -3.09 -19.45 -9.65
N VAL A 212 -3.07 -18.13 -9.85
CA VAL A 212 -2.14 -17.48 -10.80
C VAL A 212 -0.89 -16.90 -10.15
N HIS A 213 -0.83 -16.87 -8.82
CA HIS A 213 0.30 -16.36 -8.05
C HIS A 213 0.49 -17.17 -6.78
N TRP A 214 1.74 -17.25 -6.33
CA TRP A 214 2.06 -17.77 -5.01
C TRP A 214 1.65 -16.79 -3.91
N PRO A 215 1.28 -17.24 -2.70
CA PRO A 215 1.03 -16.40 -1.53
C PRO A 215 2.13 -15.34 -1.29
N THR A 216 3.39 -15.74 -1.38
CA THR A 216 4.53 -14.81 -1.23
C THR A 216 4.63 -13.77 -2.35
N ASP A 217 4.18 -14.06 -3.58
CA ASP A 217 4.13 -13.05 -4.66
C ASP A 217 3.13 -11.93 -4.31
N VAL A 218 2.00 -12.29 -3.71
CA VAL A 218 0.96 -11.35 -3.30
C VAL A 218 1.43 -10.51 -2.12
N LEU A 219 2.03 -11.13 -1.11
CA LEU A 219 2.63 -10.43 0.04
C LEU A 219 3.73 -9.46 -0.41
N GLY A 220 4.65 -9.92 -1.26
CA GLY A 220 5.71 -9.07 -1.82
C GLY A 220 5.14 -7.92 -2.65
N GLY A 221 4.08 -8.18 -3.44
CA GLY A 221 3.38 -7.15 -4.19
C GLY A 221 2.76 -6.08 -3.30
N TRP A 222 1.99 -6.46 -2.27
CA TRP A 222 1.42 -5.51 -1.32
C TRP A 222 2.49 -4.71 -0.57
N ALA A 223 3.55 -5.37 -0.08
CA ALA A 223 4.62 -4.71 0.64
C ALA A 223 5.32 -3.65 -0.22
N LEU A 224 5.79 -4.04 -1.40
CA LEU A 224 6.49 -3.11 -2.30
C LEU A 224 5.57 -1.99 -2.80
N GLY A 225 4.32 -2.32 -3.13
CA GLY A 225 3.34 -1.33 -3.58
C GLY A 225 2.94 -0.32 -2.50
N ALA A 226 2.71 -0.78 -1.27
CA ALA A 226 2.40 0.09 -0.13
C ALA A 226 3.59 0.97 0.24
N ALA A 227 4.81 0.43 0.26
CA ALA A 227 6.01 1.20 0.48
C ALA A 227 6.20 2.27 -0.59
N TRP A 228 6.01 1.93 -1.86
CA TRP A 228 6.09 2.88 -2.97
C TRP A 228 5.05 4.01 -2.84
N ALA A 229 3.79 3.66 -2.56
CA ALA A 229 2.74 4.65 -2.32
C ALA A 229 3.08 5.59 -1.15
N ALA A 230 3.63 5.05 -0.06
CA ALA A 230 4.05 5.83 1.09
C ALA A 230 5.24 6.75 0.77
N ILE A 231 6.22 6.31 -0.04
CA ILE A 231 7.31 7.16 -0.52
C ILE A 231 6.77 8.31 -1.36
N CYS A 232 5.90 8.03 -2.33
CA CYS A 232 5.28 9.06 -3.15
C CYS A 232 4.49 10.05 -2.29
N TRP A 233 3.79 9.56 -1.26
CA TRP A 233 3.09 10.40 -0.29
C TRP A 233 4.04 11.32 0.50
N LEU A 234 5.16 10.78 1.00
CA LEU A 234 6.17 11.57 1.70
C LEU A 234 6.78 12.66 0.80
N VAL A 235 7.05 12.34 -0.46
CA VAL A 235 7.49 13.34 -1.47
C VAL A 235 6.42 14.41 -1.66
N MET A 236 5.15 14.01 -1.76
CA MET A 236 4.02 14.93 -1.88
C MET A 236 3.92 15.90 -0.68
N LEU A 237 4.09 15.38 0.55
CA LEU A 237 4.12 16.19 1.77
C LEU A 237 5.32 17.14 1.80
N TRP A 238 6.49 16.67 1.39
CA TRP A 238 7.70 17.49 1.35
C TRP A 238 7.55 18.67 0.37
N LEU A 239 7.00 18.45 -0.83
CA LEU A 239 6.71 19.53 -1.78
C LEU A 239 5.68 20.54 -1.22
N GLN A 240 4.70 20.08 -0.43
CA GLN A 240 3.75 20.97 0.26
C GLN A 240 4.42 21.85 1.30
N THR A 241 5.36 21.31 2.10
CA THR A 241 6.08 22.12 3.09
C THR A 241 6.92 23.24 2.48
N ARG A 242 7.23 23.14 1.18
CA ARG A 242 7.93 24.17 0.40
C ARG A 242 6.99 25.22 -0.22
N GLY A 243 5.68 25.10 -0.01
CA GLY A 243 4.67 25.97 -0.60
C GLY A 243 4.38 25.69 -2.07
N GLU A 244 4.86 24.56 -2.61
CA GLU A 244 4.67 24.21 -4.03
C GLU A 244 3.30 23.58 -4.31
N MET A 245 2.57 23.17 -3.27
CA MET A 245 1.31 22.42 -3.33
C MET A 245 0.27 23.01 -2.37
N GLU A 246 -1.01 22.81 -2.66
CA GLU A 246 -2.07 23.35 -1.81
C GLU A 246 -2.13 22.62 -0.45
N PRO A 247 -2.48 23.31 0.66
CA PRO A 247 -2.47 22.75 2.01
C PRO A 247 -3.59 21.72 2.26
N GLU A 248 -3.42 20.92 3.32
CA GLU A 248 -4.45 19.98 3.79
C GLU A 248 -5.70 20.74 4.28
N ALA A 249 -6.88 20.11 4.21
CA ALA A 249 -8.10 20.73 4.73
C ALA A 249 -7.92 21.07 6.22
N PRO A 250 -8.37 22.25 6.68
CA PRO A 250 -8.21 22.69 8.06
C PRO A 250 -8.86 21.72 9.03
N THR A 251 -8.25 21.54 10.19
CA THR A 251 -8.74 20.64 11.24
C THR A 251 -9.99 21.24 11.90
N PRO A 252 -10.96 20.44 12.41
CA PRO A 252 -12.15 20.98 13.10
C PRO A 252 -11.82 21.94 14.26
N ALA A 253 -10.64 21.81 14.87
CA ALA A 253 -10.18 22.70 15.94
C ALA A 253 -9.80 24.12 15.46
N GLU A 254 -9.55 24.31 14.17
CA GLU A 254 -9.22 25.61 13.56
C GLU A 254 -10.46 26.34 13.03
N THR A 255 -11.50 25.58 12.68
CA THR A 255 -12.83 26.10 12.37
C THR A 255 -13.58 26.19 13.69
N GLY A 256 -13.50 27.33 14.39
CA GLY A 256 -14.29 27.56 15.62
C GLY A 256 -15.78 27.35 15.37
N GLU A 257 -16.25 26.12 15.52
CA GLU A 257 -17.65 25.74 15.41
C GLU A 257 -18.26 26.12 16.77
N VAL A 258 -18.74 27.36 16.83
CA VAL A 258 -19.75 27.77 17.80
C VAL A 258 -21.02 27.04 17.38
N ASP A 259 -21.26 25.87 17.98
CA ASP A 259 -22.56 25.22 17.93
C ASP A 259 -23.61 26.19 18.50
N VAL A 260 -24.52 26.66 17.65
CA VAL A 260 -25.79 27.32 17.99
C VAL A 260 -26.91 26.39 17.57
#